data_AF-A0A8J4BM98-F1
#
_entry.id   AF-A0A8J4BM98-F1
#
_cell.length_a   1.000
_cell.length_b   1.000
_cell.length_c   1.000
_cell.angle_alpha   90.00
_cell.angle_beta   90.00
_cell.angle_gamma   90.00
#
_symmetry.space_group_name_H-M   'P 1'
#
loop_
_entity.id
_entity.type
_entity.pdbx_description
1 polymer ?
#
loop_
_entity_poly.entity_id
_entity_poly.type
_entity_poly.pdbx_seq_one_letter_code
_entity_poly.pdbx_strand_id
1 'polypeptide(L)'
;MLQFIYLVATILLSLVSAPCQACWKPAVNFKGPSVAIDPFGCNPERAKLQVKNFISQLKRRRHSSACAEHWWIGNLAELKAKAKEQQTTIADIGCNKAYFSATALNYLAPGYGNHLQLFYKVHEARGVYEKPCGGCNECLQETPSRIVGSQATVDVFCFEPSEIHGTSLTQARDALYGPPDSTSKPAGKETKVNFHITQAAVSNFSGIARFPVNCTGNICSLADKDQQTQEVKITTVDDLMRSRGLAYLDVLKIDTEGFDPAVLAGAYESLANQRVGLLSFEYHKLWNQSGSTLKQCVHYLDDLGYSCYYDGPVLAKVSGSCWKDAYEIRRWSNIVCVRRGTGMEKELYAGSYLASAKGKTDRRKAKNLKTSKIG
;
A
#
# COMPACT_ATOMS: atom_id res chain seq x y z
N MET A 1 43.08 12.16 27.26
CA MET A 1 41.62 12.36 27.40
C MET A 1 40.96 13.02 26.17
N LEU A 2 41.71 13.62 25.23
CA LEU A 2 41.15 14.22 23.99
C LEU A 2 41.03 13.27 22.78
N GLN A 3 41.63 12.08 22.79
CA GLN A 3 41.53 11.12 21.67
C GLN A 3 40.29 10.20 21.71
N PHE A 4 39.59 10.12 22.85
CA PHE A 4 38.36 9.31 22.97
C PHE A 4 37.10 10.06 22.53
N ILE A 5 37.14 11.39 22.46
CA ILE A 5 35.98 12.21 22.05
C ILE A 5 35.82 12.21 20.52
N TYR A 6 36.90 12.08 19.76
CA TYR A 6 36.84 12.02 18.30
C TYR A 6 36.29 10.70 17.76
N LEU A 7 36.48 9.58 18.47
CA LEU A 7 36.00 8.26 18.02
C LEU A 7 34.48 8.08 18.25
N VAL A 8 33.91 8.74 19.26
CA VAL A 8 32.46 8.71 19.51
C VAL A 8 31.71 9.67 18.58
N ALA A 9 32.35 10.78 18.18
CA ALA A 9 31.76 11.73 17.22
C ALA A 9 31.67 11.20 15.78
N THR A 10 32.52 10.23 15.39
CA THR A 10 32.44 9.60 14.04
C THR A 10 31.44 8.45 13.95
N ILE A 11 30.97 7.91 15.08
CA ILE A 11 29.95 6.83 15.11
C ILE A 11 28.52 7.41 15.13
N LEU A 12 28.35 8.70 15.42
CA LEU A 12 27.03 9.37 15.44
C LEU A 12 26.65 10.12 14.16
N LEU A 13 27.52 10.16 13.15
CA LEU A 13 27.25 10.85 11.87
C LEU A 13 27.00 9.93 10.65
N SER A 14 26.90 8.62 10.85
CA SER A 14 26.77 7.63 9.76
C SER A 14 25.43 6.88 9.70
N LEU A 15 24.43 7.28 10.48
CA LEU A 15 23.06 6.71 10.42
C LEU A 15 22.11 7.47 9.46
N VAL A 16 22.66 8.32 8.58
CA VAL A 16 21.91 8.88 7.46
C VAL A 16 22.00 7.89 6.30
N SER A 17 21.00 7.02 6.22
CA SER A 17 20.55 6.30 5.01
C SER A 17 21.66 5.85 4.05
N ALA A 18 22.14 4.61 4.20
CA ALA A 18 22.78 3.95 3.06
C ALA A 18 21.79 3.99 1.87
N PRO A 19 22.24 4.33 0.64
CA PRO A 19 21.36 4.36 -0.52
C PRO A 19 20.63 3.03 -0.66
N CYS A 20 19.32 3.07 -0.87
CA CYS A 20 18.40 1.92 -0.80
C CYS A 20 18.77 0.76 -1.74
N GLN A 21 19.67 0.97 -2.71
CA GLN A 21 20.26 -0.10 -3.53
C GLN A 21 20.92 -1.22 -2.71
N ALA A 22 21.48 -0.91 -1.53
CA ALA A 22 22.08 -1.91 -0.64
C ALA A 22 21.06 -2.66 0.24
N CYS A 23 19.77 -2.28 0.20
CA CYS A 23 18.73 -2.82 1.08
C CYS A 23 17.98 -4.03 0.49
N TRP A 24 18.08 -4.26 -0.82
CA TRP A 24 17.34 -5.32 -1.50
C TRP A 24 18.05 -6.66 -1.35
N LYS A 25 17.42 -7.61 -0.64
CA LYS A 25 17.90 -8.98 -0.57
C LYS A 25 17.66 -9.68 -1.91
N PRO A 26 18.68 -10.31 -2.53
CA PRO A 26 18.51 -10.93 -3.82
C PRO A 26 17.65 -12.20 -3.75
N ALA A 27 16.85 -12.45 -4.79
CA ALA A 27 15.96 -13.62 -4.87
C ALA A 27 16.71 -14.97 -4.96
N VAL A 28 18.01 -14.97 -5.27
CA VAL A 28 18.83 -16.18 -5.48
C VAL A 28 18.99 -17.08 -4.25
N ASN A 29 18.73 -16.59 -3.04
CA ASN A 29 18.76 -17.41 -1.82
C ASN A 29 17.41 -18.09 -1.50
N PHE A 30 16.41 -17.93 -2.36
CA PHE A 30 15.05 -18.40 -2.11
C PHE A 30 14.80 -19.80 -2.69
N LYS A 31 14.54 -20.77 -1.81
CA LYS A 31 14.04 -22.12 -2.14
C LYS A 31 12.51 -22.23 -2.05
N GLY A 32 11.77 -21.15 -2.30
CA GLY A 32 10.32 -21.24 -2.30
C GLY A 32 9.76 -21.82 -3.60
N PRO A 33 8.42 -21.89 -3.72
CA PRO A 33 7.78 -22.47 -4.90
C PRO A 33 8.30 -21.77 -6.16
N SER A 34 8.58 -22.54 -7.21
CA SER A 34 9.03 -22.04 -8.51
C SER A 34 8.24 -20.79 -8.89
N VAL A 35 8.92 -19.67 -9.15
CA VAL A 35 8.28 -18.38 -9.50
C VAL A 35 7.21 -18.66 -10.55
N ALA A 36 5.94 -18.51 -10.15
CA ALA A 36 4.83 -18.87 -11.01
C ALA A 36 4.94 -18.07 -12.31
N ILE A 37 4.85 -18.77 -13.45
CA ILE A 37 4.84 -18.17 -14.79
C ILE A 37 3.76 -17.08 -14.80
N ASP A 38 4.12 -15.85 -15.17
CA ASP A 38 3.15 -14.74 -15.31
C ASP A 38 2.20 -15.04 -16.49
N PRO A 39 0.96 -15.47 -16.22
CA PRO A 39 0.04 -15.88 -17.28
C PRO A 39 -0.56 -14.65 -18.00
N PHE A 40 -0.37 -13.47 -17.43
CA PHE A 40 -0.93 -12.20 -17.89
C PHE A 40 0.12 -11.27 -18.48
N GLY A 41 1.26 -11.82 -18.89
CA GLY A 41 2.35 -11.08 -19.51
C GLY A 41 1.97 -10.33 -20.79
N CYS A 42 2.84 -9.39 -21.17
CA CYS A 42 2.71 -8.59 -22.38
C CYS A 42 3.68 -9.07 -23.46
N ASN A 43 3.23 -9.04 -24.71
CA ASN A 43 4.18 -8.93 -25.81
C ASN A 43 4.62 -7.44 -25.95
N PRO A 44 5.72 -7.15 -26.68
CA PRO A 44 6.26 -5.79 -26.76
C PRO A 44 5.24 -4.73 -27.24
N GLU A 45 4.33 -5.12 -28.12
CA GLU A 45 3.31 -4.23 -28.70
C GLU A 45 2.20 -3.91 -27.70
N ARG A 46 1.68 -4.92 -26.97
CA ARG A 46 0.71 -4.71 -25.89
C ARG A 46 1.28 -3.81 -24.80
N ALA A 47 2.53 -4.02 -24.43
CA ALA A 47 3.20 -3.16 -23.43
C ALA A 47 3.28 -1.71 -23.90
N LYS A 48 3.64 -1.47 -25.18
CA LYS A 48 3.67 -0.12 -25.78
C LYS A 48 2.29 0.55 -25.80
N LEU A 49 1.24 -0.19 -26.17
CA LEU A 49 -0.12 0.33 -26.21
C LEU A 49 -0.66 0.66 -24.81
N GLN A 50 -0.39 -0.20 -23.83
CA GLN A 50 -0.80 0.03 -22.45
C GLN A 50 -0.16 1.29 -21.86
N VAL A 51 1.16 1.46 -22.00
CA VAL A 51 1.83 2.65 -21.45
C VAL A 51 1.33 3.92 -22.12
N LYS A 52 1.07 3.90 -23.44
CA LYS A 52 0.45 5.02 -24.14
C LYS A 52 -0.94 5.34 -23.58
N ASN A 53 -1.76 4.33 -23.32
CA ASN A 53 -3.09 4.52 -22.74
C ASN A 53 -3.00 5.10 -21.32
N PHE A 54 -2.12 4.55 -20.48
CA PHE A 54 -1.92 5.02 -19.12
C PHE A 54 -1.47 6.49 -19.06
N ILE A 55 -0.44 6.87 -19.82
CA ILE A 55 0.04 8.25 -19.89
C ILE A 55 -1.05 9.19 -20.42
N SER A 56 -1.87 8.73 -21.38
CA SER A 56 -3.02 9.51 -21.87
C SER A 56 -4.08 9.72 -20.78
N GLN A 57 -4.36 8.72 -19.95
CA GLN A 57 -5.29 8.85 -18.82
C GLN A 57 -4.76 9.85 -17.78
N LEU A 58 -3.48 9.75 -17.41
CA LEU A 58 -2.85 10.69 -16.46
C LEU A 58 -2.83 12.14 -16.94
N LYS A 59 -2.80 12.38 -18.25
CA LYS A 59 -2.93 13.73 -18.83
C LYS A 59 -4.36 14.26 -18.73
N ARG A 60 -5.37 13.40 -18.87
CA ARG A 60 -6.80 13.78 -18.79
C ARG A 60 -7.28 13.96 -17.36
N ARG A 61 -6.83 13.10 -16.44
CA ARG A 61 -7.21 13.09 -15.03
C ARG A 61 -5.94 12.97 -14.20
N ARG A 62 -5.39 14.12 -13.79
CA ARG A 62 -4.07 14.24 -13.16
C ARG A 62 -3.89 13.33 -11.93
N HIS A 63 -4.98 13.07 -11.21
CA HIS A 63 -5.02 12.31 -9.96
C HIS A 63 -5.63 10.91 -10.12
N SER A 64 -5.79 10.38 -11.33
CA SER A 64 -6.47 9.09 -11.53
C SER A 64 -5.77 7.90 -10.85
N SER A 65 -4.48 8.04 -10.52
CA SER A 65 -3.73 7.04 -9.76
C SER A 65 -3.41 7.51 -8.33
N ALA A 66 -3.20 8.81 -8.11
CA ALA A 66 -2.99 9.40 -6.79
C ALA A 66 -4.21 9.22 -5.88
N CYS A 67 -5.41 9.43 -6.44
CA CYS A 67 -6.70 9.35 -5.76
C CYS A 67 -7.51 8.17 -6.32
N ALA A 68 -6.88 6.99 -6.35
CA ALA A 68 -7.58 5.78 -6.76
C ALA A 68 -8.62 5.39 -5.69
N GLU A 69 -9.77 4.90 -6.12
CA GLU A 69 -10.84 4.45 -5.22
C GLU A 69 -10.57 3.07 -4.59
N HIS A 70 -9.44 2.44 -4.95
CA HIS A 70 -9.05 1.11 -4.49
C HIS A 70 -10.17 0.06 -4.62
N TRP A 71 -10.93 0.11 -5.71
CA TRP A 71 -12.11 -0.74 -5.96
C TRP A 71 -11.82 -2.24 -5.83
N TRP A 72 -10.56 -2.64 -6.00
CA TRP A 72 -10.08 -4.00 -5.85
C TRP A 72 -10.25 -4.56 -4.43
N ILE A 73 -10.38 -3.71 -3.40
CA ILE A 73 -10.73 -4.16 -2.04
C ILE A 73 -12.13 -4.78 -2.00
N GLY A 74 -13.07 -4.24 -2.79
CA GLY A 74 -14.39 -4.84 -2.97
C GLY A 74 -14.29 -6.27 -3.50
N ASN A 75 -13.48 -6.49 -4.54
CA ASN A 75 -13.28 -7.81 -5.11
C ASN A 75 -12.63 -8.79 -4.12
N LEU A 76 -11.68 -8.32 -3.29
CA LEU A 76 -11.15 -9.11 -2.18
C LEU A 76 -12.28 -9.55 -1.23
N ALA A 77 -13.13 -8.61 -0.81
CA ALA A 77 -14.26 -8.92 0.06
C ALA A 77 -15.21 -9.96 -0.57
N GLU A 78 -15.49 -9.86 -1.87
CA GLU A 78 -16.32 -10.87 -2.57
C GLU A 78 -15.67 -12.25 -2.58
N LEU A 79 -14.37 -12.32 -2.85
CA LEU A 79 -13.63 -13.58 -2.91
C LEU A 79 -13.61 -14.26 -1.53
N LYS A 80 -13.34 -13.49 -0.47
CA LYS A 80 -13.34 -14.00 0.91
C LYS A 80 -14.72 -14.47 1.34
N ALA A 81 -15.78 -13.71 1.02
CA ALA A 81 -17.16 -14.12 1.28
C ALA A 81 -17.51 -15.44 0.56
N LYS A 82 -17.14 -15.60 -0.71
CA LYS A 82 -17.35 -16.84 -1.48
C LYS A 82 -16.55 -18.02 -0.91
N ALA A 83 -15.33 -17.77 -0.45
CA ALA A 83 -14.48 -18.75 0.19
C ALA A 83 -14.90 -19.08 1.64
N LYS A 84 -15.91 -18.38 2.18
CA LYS A 84 -16.36 -18.47 3.58
C LYS A 84 -15.23 -18.18 4.57
N GLU A 85 -14.29 -17.34 4.18
CA GLU A 85 -13.24 -16.85 5.07
C GLU A 85 -13.84 -15.86 6.06
N GLN A 86 -13.50 -16.06 7.34
CA GLN A 86 -14.14 -15.32 8.45
C GLN A 86 -13.33 -14.11 8.92
N GLN A 87 -12.04 -14.06 8.57
CA GLN A 87 -11.11 -13.07 9.07
C GLN A 87 -10.39 -12.38 7.91
N THR A 88 -10.27 -11.07 8.00
CA THR A 88 -9.40 -10.26 7.14
C THR A 88 -8.36 -9.55 7.99
N THR A 89 -7.08 -9.65 7.62
CA THR A 89 -5.97 -8.97 8.30
C THR A 89 -5.34 -7.92 7.39
N ILE A 90 -5.32 -6.68 7.83
CA ILE A 90 -4.79 -5.52 7.11
C ILE A 90 -3.63 -4.92 7.92
N ALA A 91 -2.50 -4.66 7.27
CA ALA A 91 -1.47 -3.76 7.77
C ALA A 91 -1.51 -2.44 6.98
N ASP A 92 -1.76 -1.32 7.65
CA ASP A 92 -1.82 0.03 7.07
C ASP A 92 -0.62 0.83 7.59
N ILE A 93 0.46 0.84 6.82
CA ILE A 93 1.70 1.53 7.16
C ILE A 93 1.61 2.98 6.71
N GLY A 94 1.87 3.90 7.64
CA GLY A 94 1.63 5.34 7.45
C GLY A 94 0.13 5.61 7.30
N CYS A 95 -0.65 5.14 8.27
CA CYS A 95 -2.11 5.20 8.18
C CYS A 95 -2.66 6.64 8.23
N ASN A 96 -1.91 7.64 8.70
CA ASN A 96 -2.29 9.04 8.66
C ASN A 96 -3.66 9.27 9.33
N LYS A 97 -4.70 9.64 8.56
CA LYS A 97 -6.07 9.83 9.06
C LYS A 97 -6.94 8.57 8.97
N ALA A 98 -6.35 7.43 8.63
CA ALA A 98 -6.96 6.12 8.42
C ALA A 98 -7.97 6.04 7.26
N TYR A 99 -7.88 6.92 6.24
CA TYR A 99 -8.82 6.91 5.11
C TYR A 99 -8.70 5.65 4.24
N PHE A 100 -7.51 5.06 4.09
CA PHE A 100 -7.36 3.76 3.45
C PHE A 100 -8.08 2.66 4.24
N SER A 101 -7.77 2.53 5.53
CA SER A 101 -8.44 1.58 6.44
C SER A 101 -9.96 1.76 6.45
N ALA A 102 -10.46 3.00 6.47
CA ALA A 102 -11.89 3.30 6.39
C ALA A 102 -12.51 2.87 5.05
N THR A 103 -11.81 3.08 3.93
CA THR A 103 -12.22 2.56 2.61
C THR A 103 -12.33 1.03 2.64
N ALA A 104 -11.36 0.34 3.24
CA ALA A 104 -11.40 -1.11 3.34
C ALA A 104 -12.56 -1.61 4.20
N LEU A 105 -12.81 -0.95 5.33
CA LEU A 105 -13.91 -1.29 6.24
C LEU A 105 -15.29 -1.03 5.62
N ASN A 106 -15.44 -0.05 4.72
CA ASN A 106 -16.67 0.12 3.93
C ASN A 106 -17.04 -1.14 3.12
N TYR A 107 -16.07 -1.95 2.71
CA TYR A 107 -16.31 -3.23 2.02
C TYR A 107 -16.40 -4.41 3.00
N LEU A 108 -15.58 -4.43 4.05
CA LEU A 108 -15.38 -5.61 4.92
C LEU A 108 -16.27 -5.61 6.18
N ALA A 109 -16.68 -4.42 6.65
CA ALA A 109 -17.48 -4.21 7.85
C ALA A 109 -18.68 -3.26 7.61
N PRO A 110 -19.47 -3.43 6.53
CA PRO A 110 -20.46 -2.45 6.07
C PRO A 110 -21.55 -2.09 7.10
N GLY A 111 -21.81 -2.93 8.11
CA GLY A 111 -22.81 -2.71 9.17
C GLY A 111 -22.53 -1.52 10.10
N TYR A 112 -21.38 -0.85 9.97
CA TYR A 112 -21.10 0.41 10.67
C TYR A 112 -21.64 1.63 9.93
N GLY A 113 -21.95 1.52 8.63
CA GLY A 113 -22.27 2.65 7.76
C GLY A 113 -21.04 3.14 7.00
N ASN A 114 -21.02 4.42 6.62
CA ASN A 114 -19.91 5.00 5.87
C ASN A 114 -18.72 5.32 6.80
N HIS A 115 -17.73 4.43 6.85
CA HIS A 115 -16.53 4.59 7.66
C HIS A 115 -15.75 5.87 7.33
N LEU A 116 -15.74 6.34 6.07
CA LEU A 116 -15.06 7.57 5.68
C LEU A 116 -15.68 8.80 6.36
N GLN A 117 -17.01 8.86 6.39
CA GLN A 117 -17.75 9.92 7.08
C GLN A 117 -17.66 9.78 8.60
N LEU A 118 -17.61 8.56 9.13
CA LEU A 118 -17.44 8.32 10.57
C LEU A 118 -16.10 8.85 11.07
N PHE A 119 -15.00 8.50 10.39
CA PHE A 119 -13.68 9.05 10.72
C PHE A 119 -13.64 10.57 10.54
N TYR A 120 -14.19 11.09 9.43
CA TYR A 120 -14.27 12.54 9.21
C TYR A 120 -14.95 13.28 10.36
N LYS A 121 -16.12 12.82 10.81
CA LYS A 121 -16.87 13.47 11.90
C LYS A 121 -16.08 13.50 13.21
N VAL A 122 -15.36 12.42 13.53
CA VAL A 122 -14.50 12.41 14.72
C VAL A 122 -13.35 13.39 14.56
N HIS A 123 -12.65 13.36 13.41
CA HIS A 123 -11.54 14.25 13.12
C HIS A 123 -11.95 15.74 13.14
N GLU A 124 -13.12 16.06 12.57
CA GLU A 124 -13.71 17.40 12.55
C GLU A 124 -14.07 17.89 13.95
N ALA A 125 -14.80 17.08 14.73
CA ALA A 125 -15.22 17.44 16.08
C ALA A 125 -14.04 17.71 17.03
N ARG A 126 -12.86 17.14 16.74
CA ARG A 126 -11.65 17.31 17.55
C ARG A 126 -10.83 18.54 17.17
N GLY A 127 -10.96 19.06 15.95
CA GLY A 127 -10.22 20.24 15.51
C GLY A 127 -8.69 20.07 15.46
N VAL A 128 -8.18 18.84 15.42
CA VAL A 128 -6.74 18.54 15.38
C VAL A 128 -6.12 18.86 14.02
N TYR A 129 -6.91 18.70 12.96
CA TYR A 129 -6.47 18.89 11.59
C TYR A 129 -7.04 20.18 11.01
N GLU A 130 -6.20 20.98 10.37
CA GLU A 130 -6.65 22.13 9.56
C GLU A 130 -7.60 21.67 8.44
N LYS A 131 -7.25 20.54 7.78
CA LYS A 131 -8.12 19.85 6.82
C LYS A 131 -8.38 18.42 7.29
N PRO A 132 -9.51 18.15 7.98
CA PRO A 132 -9.85 16.81 8.45
C PRO A 132 -10.05 15.82 7.31
N CYS A 133 -10.63 16.27 6.19
CA CYS A 133 -10.78 15.47 5.00
C CYS A 133 -9.41 15.19 4.33
N GLY A 134 -9.24 13.98 3.79
CA GLY A 134 -8.00 13.60 3.12
C GLY A 134 -7.71 14.40 1.83
N GLY A 135 -6.52 14.17 1.28
CA GLY A 135 -6.03 14.88 0.11
C GLY A 135 -6.91 14.68 -1.13
N CYS A 136 -7.57 13.52 -1.23
CA CYS A 136 -8.44 13.14 -2.34
C CYS A 136 -9.93 13.36 -2.05
N ASN A 137 -10.25 14.10 -0.98
CA ASN A 137 -11.61 14.34 -0.50
C ASN A 137 -12.37 13.04 -0.19
N GLU A 138 -11.68 12.06 0.38
CA GLU A 138 -12.17 10.73 0.71
C GLU A 138 -13.40 10.78 1.63
N CYS A 139 -13.49 11.79 2.50
CA CYS A 139 -14.64 12.00 3.37
C CYS A 139 -15.97 12.23 2.61
N LEU A 140 -15.90 12.67 1.34
CA LEU A 140 -17.08 12.94 0.50
C LEU A 140 -17.52 11.71 -0.29
N GLN A 141 -16.76 10.62 -0.27
CA GLN A 141 -17.12 9.41 -1.00
C GLN A 141 -18.31 8.72 -0.34
N GLU A 142 -19.22 8.24 -1.17
CA GLU A 142 -20.36 7.43 -0.74
C GLU A 142 -19.91 6.01 -0.38
N THR A 143 -20.79 5.26 0.29
CA THR A 143 -20.55 3.84 0.51
C THR A 143 -20.48 3.11 -0.82
N PRO A 144 -19.70 2.02 -0.92
CA PRO A 144 -19.65 1.22 -2.12
C PRO A 144 -21.03 0.80 -2.60
N SER A 145 -21.29 0.94 -3.91
CA SER A 145 -22.58 0.61 -4.53
C SER A 145 -22.91 -0.88 -4.48
N ARG A 146 -21.89 -1.74 -4.28
CA ARG A 146 -22.01 -3.19 -4.17
C ARG A 146 -21.41 -3.66 -2.85
N ILE A 147 -22.27 -4.08 -1.93
CA ILE A 147 -21.89 -4.69 -0.64
C ILE A 147 -22.16 -6.19 -0.75
N VAL A 148 -21.10 -7.00 -0.67
CA VAL A 148 -21.18 -8.45 -0.99
C VAL A 148 -21.29 -9.34 0.25
N GLY A 149 -21.10 -8.78 1.44
CA GLY A 149 -21.31 -9.46 2.72
C GLY A 149 -20.28 -9.02 3.76
N SER A 150 -20.65 -9.09 5.03
CA SER A 150 -19.78 -8.75 6.17
C SER A 150 -18.75 -9.85 6.42
N GLN A 151 -17.53 -9.46 6.80
CA GLN A 151 -16.57 -10.37 7.44
C GLN A 151 -16.95 -10.58 8.90
N ALA A 152 -16.63 -11.74 9.48
CA ALA A 152 -16.88 -11.95 10.90
C ALA A 152 -15.92 -11.11 11.76
N THR A 153 -14.64 -11.07 11.37
CA THR A 153 -13.61 -10.25 12.01
C THR A 153 -12.73 -9.55 10.97
N VAL A 154 -12.37 -8.29 11.27
CA VAL A 154 -11.37 -7.54 10.51
C VAL A 154 -10.36 -6.98 11.49
N ASP A 155 -9.11 -7.40 11.34
CA ASP A 155 -7.97 -6.90 12.11
C ASP A 155 -7.23 -5.86 11.28
N VAL A 156 -7.10 -4.64 11.82
CA VAL A 156 -6.37 -3.54 11.19
C VAL A 156 -5.18 -3.19 12.07
N PHE A 157 -3.97 -3.36 11.55
CA PHE A 157 -2.72 -2.97 12.17
C PHE A 157 -2.20 -1.69 11.52
N CYS A 158 -2.51 -0.56 12.13
CA CYS A 158 -2.15 0.77 11.68
C CYS A 158 -0.87 1.25 12.38
N PHE A 159 0.09 1.70 11.57
CA PHE A 159 1.37 2.25 12.02
C PHE A 159 1.46 3.73 11.67
N GLU A 160 1.57 4.57 12.68
CA GLU A 160 1.60 6.03 12.53
C GLU A 160 2.61 6.64 13.51
N PRO A 161 3.76 7.16 13.05
CA PRO A 161 4.78 7.72 13.92
C PRO A 161 4.39 9.07 14.57
N SER A 162 3.50 9.86 13.96
CA SER A 162 3.05 11.14 14.50
C SER A 162 2.22 10.93 15.78
N GLU A 163 2.63 11.55 16.88
CA GLU A 163 1.89 11.49 18.15
C GLU A 163 0.49 12.10 18.03
N ILE A 164 0.38 13.19 17.28
CA ILE A 164 -0.88 13.90 17.06
C ILE A 164 -1.85 13.00 16.28
N HIS A 165 -1.37 12.37 15.20
CA HIS A 165 -2.20 11.43 14.44
C HIS A 165 -2.54 10.20 15.29
N GLY A 166 -1.56 9.60 15.96
CA GLY A 166 -1.77 8.42 16.81
C GLY A 166 -2.82 8.64 17.90
N THR A 167 -2.81 9.82 18.54
CA THR A 167 -3.81 10.23 19.53
C THR A 167 -5.20 10.37 18.90
N SER A 168 -5.31 11.09 17.79
CA SER A 168 -6.58 11.30 17.08
C SER A 168 -7.18 9.97 16.59
N LEU A 169 -6.36 9.12 15.98
CA LEU A 169 -6.75 7.78 15.53
C LEU A 169 -7.23 6.92 16.69
N THR A 170 -6.54 6.95 17.84
CA THR A 170 -6.91 6.16 19.03
C THR A 170 -8.29 6.53 19.51
N GLN A 171 -8.60 7.83 19.57
CA GLN A 171 -9.92 8.31 19.96
C GLN A 171 -11.00 7.95 18.94
N ALA A 172 -10.71 8.04 17.63
CA ALA A 172 -11.63 7.61 16.59
C ALA A 172 -11.90 6.11 16.67
N ARG A 173 -10.86 5.30 16.89
CA ARG A 173 -10.96 3.86 17.09
C ARG A 173 -11.83 3.53 18.31
N ASP A 174 -11.59 4.16 19.44
CA ASP A 174 -12.36 3.90 20.67
C ASP A 174 -13.83 4.29 20.51
N ALA A 175 -14.11 5.43 19.85
CA ALA A 175 -15.47 5.91 19.61
C ALA A 175 -16.25 5.01 18.64
N LEU A 176 -15.59 4.44 17.63
CA LEU A 176 -16.26 3.68 16.56
C LEU A 176 -16.29 2.18 16.84
N TYR A 177 -15.21 1.61 17.38
CA TYR A 177 -15.00 0.17 17.47
C TYR A 177 -14.80 -0.32 18.90
N GLY A 178 -14.49 0.57 19.85
CA GLY A 178 -14.05 0.23 21.19
C GLY A 178 -12.56 -0.14 21.25
N PRO A 179 -12.02 -0.52 22.42
CA PRO A 179 -10.61 -0.84 22.58
C PRO A 179 -10.20 -2.04 21.72
N PRO A 180 -8.92 -2.12 21.31
CA PRO A 180 -8.42 -3.27 20.54
C PRO A 180 -8.52 -4.53 21.40
N ASP A 181 -8.67 -5.69 20.75
CA ASP A 181 -8.76 -7.00 21.42
C ASP A 181 -9.97 -7.20 22.35
N SER A 182 -10.96 -6.29 22.33
CA SER A 182 -12.24 -6.49 23.02
C SER A 182 -12.82 -7.86 22.67
N THR A 183 -13.29 -8.64 23.64
CA THR A 183 -13.87 -9.97 23.38
C THR A 183 -15.19 -9.88 22.60
N SER A 184 -15.90 -8.76 22.72
CA SER A 184 -17.17 -8.48 22.05
C SER A 184 -17.07 -7.33 21.05
N LYS A 185 -17.79 -7.45 19.93
CA LYS A 185 -18.07 -6.33 19.02
C LYS A 185 -19.17 -5.41 19.60
N PRO A 186 -19.25 -4.13 19.18
CA PRO A 186 -20.33 -3.24 19.60
C PRO A 186 -21.72 -3.81 19.30
N ALA A 187 -22.71 -3.46 20.14
CA ALA A 187 -24.09 -3.92 19.99
C ALA A 187 -24.66 -3.59 18.60
N GLY A 188 -25.36 -4.55 17.99
CA GLY A 188 -25.96 -4.38 16.67
C GLY A 188 -24.97 -4.42 15.49
N LYS A 189 -23.69 -4.75 15.72
CA LYS A 189 -22.70 -4.91 14.64
C LYS A 189 -22.51 -6.37 14.26
N GLU A 190 -22.45 -6.66 12.96
CA GLU A 190 -22.20 -8.01 12.44
C GLU A 190 -20.71 -8.35 12.46
N THR A 191 -19.86 -7.40 12.08
CA THR A 191 -18.40 -7.56 12.04
C THR A 191 -17.77 -7.10 13.33
N LYS A 192 -16.79 -7.86 13.84
CA LYS A 192 -15.86 -7.41 14.88
C LYS A 192 -14.67 -6.72 14.22
N VAL A 193 -14.46 -5.44 14.51
CA VAL A 193 -13.31 -4.68 13.99
C VAL A 193 -12.29 -4.52 15.11
N ASN A 194 -11.13 -5.17 14.99
CA ASN A 194 -9.99 -5.00 15.89
C ASN A 194 -9.02 -4.01 15.26
N PHE A 195 -9.10 -2.76 15.65
CA PHE A 195 -8.26 -1.71 15.09
C PHE A 195 -7.13 -1.38 16.06
N HIS A 196 -5.94 -1.89 15.75
CA HIS A 196 -4.70 -1.68 16.48
C HIS A 196 -3.97 -0.47 15.90
N ILE A 197 -3.61 0.47 16.77
CA ILE A 197 -2.81 1.64 16.41
C ILE A 197 -1.50 1.53 17.15
N THR A 198 -0.39 1.57 16.39
CA THR A 198 0.96 1.52 16.93
C THR A 198 1.69 2.79 16.54
N GLN A 199 2.13 3.56 17.54
CA GLN A 199 2.93 4.75 17.32
C GLN A 199 4.38 4.36 16.99
N ALA A 200 4.62 3.99 15.74
CA ALA A 200 5.92 3.57 15.24
C ALA A 200 6.04 3.83 13.74
N ALA A 201 7.25 4.11 13.29
CA ALA A 201 7.62 4.05 11.88
C ALA A 201 7.88 2.59 11.48
N VAL A 202 7.79 2.30 10.18
CA VAL A 202 8.15 1.00 9.61
C VAL A 202 9.22 1.21 8.54
N SER A 203 10.21 0.33 8.51
CA SER A 203 11.35 0.42 7.59
C SER A 203 11.97 -0.97 7.35
N ASN A 204 13.21 -1.02 6.86
CA ASN A 204 14.00 -2.24 6.67
C ASN A 204 14.84 -2.65 7.89
N PHE A 205 14.70 -1.97 9.02
CA PHE A 205 15.36 -2.27 10.27
C PHE A 205 14.48 -1.91 11.46
N SER A 206 14.80 -2.47 12.62
CA SER A 206 14.19 -2.13 13.90
C SER A 206 15.14 -1.24 14.70
N GLY A 207 14.60 -0.21 15.36
CA GLY A 207 15.42 0.80 16.03
C GLY A 207 14.64 2.04 16.45
N ILE A 208 15.31 3.19 16.43
CA ILE A 208 14.74 4.50 16.77
C ILE A 208 15.03 5.49 15.62
N ALA A 209 14.03 6.30 15.26
CA ALA A 209 14.16 7.43 14.34
C ALA A 209 13.73 8.73 15.02
N ARG A 210 14.11 9.85 14.42
CA ARG A 210 13.61 11.18 14.78
C ARG A 210 12.46 11.56 13.85
N PHE A 211 11.32 11.95 14.42
CA PHE A 211 10.11 12.32 13.70
C PHE A 211 9.62 13.71 14.12
N PRO A 212 9.01 14.53 13.25
CA PRO A 212 8.53 15.86 13.63
C PRO A 212 7.44 15.82 14.71
N VAL A 213 7.50 16.70 15.71
CA VAL A 213 6.53 16.75 16.83
C VAL A 213 5.15 17.31 16.45
N ASN A 214 5.10 18.19 15.44
CA ASN A 214 3.87 18.92 15.07
C ASN A 214 3.41 18.64 13.64
N CYS A 215 3.51 17.38 13.19
CA CYS A 215 3.00 17.04 11.87
C CYS A 215 1.50 16.75 11.90
N THR A 216 0.72 17.68 11.34
CA THR A 216 -0.74 17.60 11.19
C THR A 216 -1.19 17.56 9.72
N GLY A 217 -0.23 17.67 8.79
CA GLY A 217 -0.47 17.68 7.36
C GLY A 217 -0.69 16.29 6.78
N ASN A 218 -1.00 16.23 5.48
CA ASN A 218 -1.12 14.95 4.78
C ASN A 218 0.25 14.33 4.45
N ILE A 219 1.33 15.10 4.50
CA ILE A 219 2.70 14.69 4.13
C ILE A 219 3.57 14.74 5.39
N CYS A 220 3.54 13.66 6.17
CA CYS A 220 4.33 13.53 7.39
C CYS A 220 5.45 12.51 7.19
N SER A 221 6.69 13.01 7.10
CA SER A 221 7.89 12.20 6.84
C SER A 221 8.98 12.46 7.89
N LEU A 222 10.11 11.75 7.78
CA LEU A 222 11.27 11.96 8.65
C LEU A 222 11.74 13.42 8.60
N ALA A 223 12.15 13.94 9.76
CA ALA A 223 12.42 15.36 9.93
C ALA A 223 13.69 15.83 9.19
N ASP A 224 13.64 17.06 8.68
CA ASP A 224 14.84 17.83 8.30
C ASP A 224 15.58 18.32 9.55
N LYS A 225 16.86 18.70 9.40
CA LYS A 225 17.77 19.03 10.51
C LYS A 225 17.27 20.15 11.45
N ASP A 226 16.40 21.03 10.97
CA ASP A 226 15.98 22.25 11.68
C ASP A 226 14.59 22.14 12.32
N GLN A 227 13.96 20.96 12.32
CA GLN A 227 12.65 20.74 12.92
C GLN A 227 12.76 20.24 14.36
N GLN A 228 11.81 20.62 15.22
CA GLN A 228 11.64 19.95 16.50
C GLN A 228 11.19 18.50 16.27
N THR A 229 11.87 17.57 16.91
CA THR A 229 11.65 16.14 16.70
C THR A 229 11.45 15.38 18.01
N GLN A 230 10.67 14.31 17.93
CA GLN A 230 10.56 13.26 18.94
C GLN A 230 11.22 11.97 18.46
N GLU A 231 11.59 11.11 19.40
CA GLU A 231 12.00 9.75 19.09
C GLU A 231 10.78 8.87 18.84
N VAL A 232 10.83 8.09 17.76
CA VAL A 232 9.81 7.09 17.43
C VAL A 232 10.46 5.74 17.24
N LYS A 233 9.78 4.68 17.68
CA LYS A 233 10.20 3.31 17.41
C LYS A 233 10.11 3.02 15.91
N ILE A 234 11.06 2.26 15.40
CA ILE A 234 11.04 1.70 14.05
C ILE A 234 10.92 0.18 14.18
N THR A 235 10.05 -0.41 13.38
CA THR A 235 9.94 -1.86 13.21
C THR A 235 10.02 -2.23 11.73
N THR A 236 10.08 -3.53 11.45
CA THR A 236 9.88 -4.09 10.11
C THR A 236 8.49 -4.74 10.00
N VAL A 237 8.01 -4.99 8.77
CA VAL A 237 6.78 -5.77 8.54
C VAL A 237 6.97 -7.21 9.01
N ASP A 238 8.15 -7.78 8.79
CA ASP A 238 8.48 -9.14 9.24
C ASP A 238 8.46 -9.26 10.78
N ASP A 239 9.02 -8.27 11.50
CA ASP A 239 8.98 -8.23 12.97
C ASP A 239 7.56 -7.98 13.51
N LEU A 240 6.75 -7.16 12.83
CA LEU A 240 5.33 -7.00 13.10
C LEU A 240 4.61 -8.35 13.02
N MET A 241 4.75 -9.05 11.89
CA MET A 241 4.08 -10.34 11.70
C MET A 241 4.54 -11.37 12.73
N ARG A 242 5.84 -11.39 13.07
CA ARG A 242 6.40 -12.28 14.10
C ARG A 242 5.84 -11.97 15.50
N SER A 243 5.90 -10.71 15.92
CA SER A 243 5.48 -10.28 17.26
C SER A 243 3.98 -10.44 17.52
N ARG A 244 3.16 -10.35 16.47
CA ARG A 244 1.71 -10.55 16.53
C ARG A 244 1.27 -11.97 16.20
N GLY A 245 2.20 -12.88 15.88
CA GLY A 245 1.87 -14.25 15.47
C GLY A 245 1.05 -14.33 14.18
N LEU A 246 1.15 -13.33 13.29
CA LEU A 246 0.34 -13.25 12.07
C LEU A 246 0.91 -14.19 11.01
N ALA A 247 0.20 -15.26 10.71
CA ALA A 247 0.59 -16.19 9.65
C ALA A 247 0.51 -15.53 8.24
N TYR A 248 -0.42 -14.60 8.05
CA TYR A 248 -0.73 -14.02 6.74
C TYR A 248 -1.27 -12.59 6.88
N LEU A 249 -0.96 -11.73 5.91
CA LEU A 249 -1.61 -10.44 5.71
C LEU A 249 -2.44 -10.52 4.43
N ASP A 250 -3.75 -10.27 4.52
CA ASP A 250 -4.59 -10.14 3.33
C ASP A 250 -4.22 -8.90 2.54
N VAL A 251 -3.96 -7.80 3.24
CA VAL A 251 -3.59 -6.51 2.65
C VAL A 251 -2.42 -5.90 3.42
N LEU A 252 -1.37 -5.52 2.71
CA LEU A 252 -0.31 -4.63 3.20
C LEU A 252 -0.38 -3.34 2.39
N LYS A 253 -0.75 -2.22 3.01
CA LYS A 253 -0.64 -0.90 2.40
C LYS A 253 0.55 -0.16 3.00
N ILE A 254 1.29 0.52 2.14
CA ILE A 254 2.47 1.32 2.47
C ILE A 254 2.25 2.72 1.93
N ASP A 255 2.43 3.72 2.77
CA ASP A 255 2.46 5.13 2.38
C ASP A 255 3.35 5.83 3.39
N THR A 256 4.64 5.89 3.08
CA THR A 256 5.65 6.40 4.01
C THR A 256 6.37 7.60 3.43
N GLU A 257 5.67 8.36 2.58
CA GLU A 257 6.11 9.63 2.03
C GLU A 257 7.52 9.57 1.40
N GLY A 258 7.79 8.48 0.67
CA GLY A 258 9.05 8.27 -0.07
C GLY A 258 9.96 7.17 0.48
N PHE A 259 9.66 6.65 1.67
CA PHE A 259 10.39 5.53 2.29
C PHE A 259 9.78 4.16 1.99
N ASP A 260 8.81 4.07 1.09
CA ASP A 260 8.09 2.84 0.74
C ASP A 260 9.03 1.71 0.30
N PRO A 261 10.11 1.97 -0.48
CA PRO A 261 11.12 0.96 -0.79
C PRO A 261 11.78 0.32 0.44
N ALA A 262 12.00 1.08 1.53
CA ALA A 262 12.59 0.55 2.75
C ALA A 262 11.59 -0.36 3.48
N VAL A 263 10.31 -0.01 3.51
CA VAL A 263 9.27 -0.90 4.06
C VAL A 263 9.18 -2.20 3.27
N LEU A 264 9.23 -2.14 1.94
CA LEU A 264 9.26 -3.34 1.07
C LEU A 264 10.47 -4.25 1.37
N ALA A 265 11.65 -3.65 1.62
CA ALA A 265 12.83 -4.40 2.03
C ALA A 265 12.69 -5.03 3.43
N GLY A 266 12.02 -4.34 4.36
CA GLY A 266 11.65 -4.86 5.69
C GLY A 266 10.50 -5.87 5.71
N ALA A 267 9.90 -6.14 4.55
CA ALA A 267 8.87 -7.15 4.36
C ALA A 267 9.39 -8.37 3.57
N TYR A 268 10.72 -8.48 3.36
CA TYR A 268 11.30 -9.49 2.48
C TYR A 268 10.89 -10.91 2.87
N GLU A 269 10.97 -11.30 4.14
CA GLU A 269 10.65 -12.68 4.53
C GLU A 269 9.18 -12.99 4.27
N SER A 270 8.29 -12.05 4.59
CA SER A 270 6.85 -12.21 4.40
C SER A 270 6.46 -12.22 2.92
N LEU A 271 7.03 -11.32 2.11
CA LEU A 271 6.81 -11.27 0.66
C LEU A 271 7.39 -12.50 -0.03
N ALA A 272 8.63 -12.86 0.25
CA ALA A 272 9.27 -14.03 -0.34
C ALA A 272 8.47 -15.29 -0.03
N ASN A 273 8.10 -15.51 1.23
CA ASN A 273 7.29 -16.65 1.66
C ASN A 273 5.79 -16.55 1.27
N GLN A 274 5.41 -15.60 0.40
CA GLN A 274 4.04 -15.47 -0.11
C GLN A 274 2.99 -15.27 1.00
N ARG A 275 3.37 -14.63 2.11
CA ARG A 275 2.52 -14.39 3.29
C ARG A 275 1.77 -13.05 3.23
N VAL A 276 1.88 -12.33 2.12
CA VAL A 276 1.12 -11.10 1.83
C VAL A 276 0.28 -11.33 0.58
N GLY A 277 -1.04 -11.16 0.65
CA GLY A 277 -1.95 -11.41 -0.47
C GLY A 277 -1.98 -10.27 -1.48
N LEU A 278 -2.39 -9.10 -1.00
CA LEU A 278 -2.40 -7.84 -1.73
C LEU A 278 -1.42 -6.86 -1.06
N LEU A 279 -0.70 -6.11 -1.89
CA LEU A 279 0.22 -5.08 -1.49
C LEU A 279 -0.13 -3.79 -2.24
N SER A 280 -0.23 -2.67 -1.53
CA SER A 280 -0.35 -1.34 -2.14
C SER A 280 0.77 -0.45 -1.63
N PHE A 281 1.39 0.35 -2.49
CA PHE A 281 2.38 1.35 -2.06
C PHE A 281 2.33 2.64 -2.89
N GLU A 282 2.75 3.75 -2.29
CA GLU A 282 2.76 5.05 -2.96
C GLU A 282 4.04 5.24 -3.77
N TYR A 283 3.92 5.77 -4.98
CA TYR A 283 5.03 6.14 -5.85
C TYR A 283 4.95 7.61 -6.27
N HIS A 284 6.02 8.36 -6.02
CA HIS A 284 6.08 9.80 -6.29
C HIS A 284 7.53 10.33 -6.21
N LYS A 285 7.68 11.66 -6.33
CA LYS A 285 8.99 12.32 -6.38
C LYS A 285 9.81 12.23 -5.09
N LEU A 286 9.20 11.98 -3.92
CA LEU A 286 9.94 11.88 -2.66
C LEU A 286 10.84 10.64 -2.60
N TRP A 287 10.60 9.65 -3.47
CA TRP A 287 11.50 8.51 -3.66
C TRP A 287 12.93 8.89 -4.10
N ASN A 288 13.14 10.13 -4.57
CA ASN A 288 14.48 10.64 -4.80
C ASN A 288 15.33 10.63 -3.51
N GLN A 289 14.71 10.78 -2.34
CA GLN A 289 15.39 10.75 -1.04
C GLN A 289 15.90 9.34 -0.70
N SER A 290 15.15 8.30 -1.06
CA SER A 290 15.57 6.91 -0.84
C SER A 290 16.52 6.39 -1.94
N GLY A 291 16.60 7.08 -3.08
CA GLY A 291 17.45 6.68 -4.22
C GLY A 291 16.91 5.47 -5.00
N SER A 292 15.67 5.08 -4.75
CA SER A 292 15.00 3.95 -5.39
C SER A 292 14.17 4.37 -6.61
N THR A 293 13.92 3.41 -7.50
CA THR A 293 13.08 3.58 -8.69
C THR A 293 11.87 2.65 -8.62
N LEU A 294 10.79 3.01 -9.31
CA LEU A 294 9.65 2.13 -9.44
C LEU A 294 10.07 0.83 -10.13
N LYS A 295 10.92 0.92 -11.16
CA LYS A 295 11.47 -0.24 -11.87
C LYS A 295 12.07 -1.28 -10.93
N GLN A 296 12.93 -0.85 -10.02
CA GLN A 296 13.57 -1.74 -9.04
C GLN A 296 12.54 -2.42 -8.15
N CYS A 297 11.58 -1.67 -7.60
CA CYS A 297 10.58 -2.22 -6.70
C CYS A 297 9.65 -3.23 -7.40
N VAL A 298 9.17 -2.91 -8.60
CA VAL A 298 8.26 -3.83 -9.33
C VAL A 298 9.00 -5.04 -9.89
N HIS A 299 10.27 -4.91 -10.27
CA HIS A 299 11.10 -6.07 -10.64
C HIS A 299 11.37 -6.97 -9.42
N TYR A 300 11.71 -6.39 -8.28
CA TYR A 300 11.90 -7.14 -7.04
C TYR A 300 10.63 -7.90 -6.65
N LEU A 301 9.47 -7.25 -6.68
CA LEU A 301 8.18 -7.91 -6.42
C LEU A 301 7.85 -8.96 -7.49
N ASP A 302 8.25 -8.74 -8.74
CA ASP A 302 8.09 -9.73 -9.81
C ASP A 302 8.95 -10.98 -9.54
N ASP A 303 10.20 -10.82 -9.13
CA ASP A 303 11.07 -11.93 -8.74
C ASP A 303 10.50 -12.70 -7.53
N LEU A 304 9.82 -12.00 -6.62
CA LEU A 304 9.12 -12.58 -5.48
C LEU A 304 7.71 -13.11 -5.82
N GLY A 305 7.31 -13.25 -7.08
CA GLY A 305 6.03 -13.90 -7.39
C GLY A 305 4.79 -13.00 -7.37
N TYR A 306 4.94 -11.68 -7.48
CA TYR A 306 3.83 -10.72 -7.50
C TYR A 306 3.59 -10.11 -8.89
N SER A 307 2.32 -9.88 -9.21
CA SER A 307 1.88 -9.11 -10.38
C SER A 307 1.50 -7.70 -9.94
N CYS A 308 2.20 -6.68 -10.45
CA CYS A 308 2.02 -5.28 -10.06
C CYS A 308 1.37 -4.43 -11.15
N TYR A 309 0.58 -3.43 -10.74
CA TYR A 309 -0.17 -2.52 -11.59
C TYR A 309 -0.14 -1.10 -11.02
N TYR A 310 -0.11 -0.08 -11.88
CA TYR A 310 -0.60 1.24 -11.48
C TYR A 310 -2.09 1.14 -11.14
N ASP A 311 -2.45 1.68 -9.98
CA ASP A 311 -3.84 1.79 -9.54
C ASP A 311 -4.57 2.93 -10.26
N GLY A 312 -5.89 2.80 -10.35
CA GLY A 312 -6.80 3.77 -10.93
C GLY A 312 -8.07 3.10 -11.48
N PRO A 313 -8.93 3.87 -12.18
CA PRO A 313 -10.17 3.35 -12.77
C PRO A 313 -9.95 2.21 -13.78
N VAL A 314 -8.78 2.18 -14.42
CA VAL A 314 -8.33 1.07 -15.27
C VAL A 314 -6.87 0.81 -14.95
N LEU A 315 -6.56 -0.41 -14.52
CA LEU A 315 -5.22 -0.77 -14.07
C LEU A 315 -4.24 -0.89 -15.26
N ALA A 316 -2.97 -0.55 -15.03
CA ALA A 316 -1.89 -0.75 -16.00
C ALA A 316 -0.80 -1.63 -15.42
N LYS A 317 -0.60 -2.84 -15.95
CA LYS A 317 0.38 -3.81 -15.44
C LYS A 317 1.81 -3.29 -15.64
N VAL A 318 2.60 -3.26 -14.58
CA VAL A 318 3.99 -2.77 -14.57
C VAL A 318 5.01 -3.86 -14.23
N SER A 319 4.59 -5.07 -13.85
CA SER A 319 5.52 -6.17 -13.61
C SER A 319 5.84 -6.98 -14.88
N GLY A 320 6.97 -7.71 -14.84
CA GLY A 320 7.42 -8.62 -15.88
C GLY A 320 7.54 -7.99 -17.27
N SER A 321 7.11 -8.75 -18.28
CA SER A 321 7.19 -8.35 -19.70
C SER A 321 6.35 -7.11 -20.08
N CYS A 322 5.52 -6.60 -19.16
CA CYS A 322 4.73 -5.39 -19.37
C CYS A 322 5.47 -4.09 -19.03
N TRP A 323 6.62 -4.16 -18.35
CA TRP A 323 7.39 -2.97 -17.99
C TRP A 323 7.83 -2.16 -19.22
N LYS A 324 7.82 -0.83 -19.06
CA LYS A 324 8.38 0.17 -19.99
C LYS A 324 8.93 1.33 -19.16
N ASP A 325 10.12 1.83 -19.51
CA ASP A 325 10.75 2.92 -18.76
C ASP A 325 9.91 4.22 -18.73
N ALA A 326 8.97 4.39 -19.67
CA ALA A 326 7.99 5.47 -19.65
C ALA A 326 7.01 5.41 -18.45
N TYR A 327 7.00 4.32 -17.67
CA TYR A 327 6.29 4.23 -16.39
C TYR A 327 7.03 4.88 -15.22
N GLU A 328 8.31 5.25 -15.38
CA GLU A 328 9.10 5.92 -14.34
C GLU A 328 8.78 7.43 -14.30
N ILE A 329 7.54 7.77 -13.94
CA ILE A 329 6.99 9.14 -14.06
C ILE A 329 7.23 10.04 -12.86
N ARG A 330 7.60 9.48 -11.68
CA ARG A 330 7.78 10.18 -10.39
C ARG A 330 6.68 11.18 -10.04
N ARG A 331 5.43 10.78 -10.24
CA ARG A 331 4.23 11.55 -9.87
C ARG A 331 3.41 10.74 -8.89
N TRP A 332 2.83 11.41 -7.88
CA TRP A 332 1.84 10.84 -6.96
C TRP A 332 0.91 9.87 -7.68
N SER A 333 1.03 8.61 -7.30
CA SER A 333 0.38 7.45 -7.90
C SER A 333 0.41 6.32 -6.89
N ASN A 334 -0.56 5.42 -6.96
CA ASN A 334 -0.55 4.19 -6.19
C ASN A 334 -0.21 3.01 -7.09
N ILE A 335 0.53 2.06 -6.54
CA ILE A 335 0.82 0.78 -7.16
C ILE A 335 0.12 -0.30 -6.34
N VAL A 336 -0.62 -1.18 -7.00
CA VAL A 336 -1.22 -2.36 -6.39
C VAL A 336 -0.56 -3.62 -6.96
N CYS A 337 -0.14 -4.51 -6.09
CA CYS A 337 0.48 -5.78 -6.40
C CYS A 337 -0.29 -6.92 -5.74
N VAL A 338 -0.29 -8.08 -6.39
CA VAL A 338 -1.01 -9.26 -5.92
C VAL A 338 -0.18 -10.51 -6.12
N ARG A 339 -0.26 -11.44 -5.17
CA ARG A 339 0.37 -12.76 -5.31
C ARG A 339 -0.14 -13.47 -6.56
N ARG A 340 0.78 -13.97 -7.40
CA ARG A 340 0.44 -14.74 -8.60
C ARG A 340 -0.26 -16.06 -8.29
N GLY A 341 -1.10 -16.51 -9.22
CA GLY A 341 -1.85 -17.76 -9.11
C GLY A 341 -3.10 -17.66 -8.23
N THR A 342 -3.41 -16.49 -7.66
CA THR A 342 -4.59 -16.29 -6.81
C THR A 342 -5.82 -15.92 -7.61
N GLY A 343 -7.02 -16.09 -7.02
CA GLY A 343 -8.25 -15.53 -7.58
C GLY A 343 -8.16 -14.00 -7.75
N MET A 344 -7.52 -13.34 -6.80
CA MET A 344 -7.34 -11.89 -6.81
C MET A 344 -6.44 -11.40 -7.96
N GLU A 345 -5.46 -12.20 -8.42
CA GLU A 345 -4.69 -11.88 -9.62
C GLU A 345 -5.60 -11.79 -10.86
N LYS A 346 -6.58 -12.69 -10.97
CA LYS A 346 -7.56 -12.68 -12.08
C LYS A 346 -8.43 -11.43 -12.02
N GLU A 347 -8.83 -11.01 -10.81
CA GLU A 347 -9.61 -9.78 -10.59
C GLU A 347 -8.84 -8.53 -11.00
N LEU A 348 -7.58 -8.37 -10.57
CA LEU A 348 -6.75 -7.24 -11.00
C LEU A 348 -6.49 -7.28 -12.52
N TYR A 349 -6.24 -8.45 -13.10
CA TYR A 349 -6.10 -8.57 -14.54
C TYR A 349 -7.38 -8.16 -15.27
N ALA A 350 -8.56 -8.58 -14.80
CA ALA A 350 -9.84 -8.25 -15.40
C ALA A 350 -10.13 -6.74 -15.39
N GLY A 351 -9.74 -6.03 -14.33
CA GLY A 351 -9.82 -4.56 -14.24
C GLY A 351 -8.72 -3.80 -14.99
N SER A 352 -7.79 -4.50 -15.64
CA SER A 352 -6.68 -3.87 -16.36
C SER A 352 -7.01 -3.48 -17.80
N TYR A 353 -6.24 -2.55 -18.36
CA TYR A 353 -6.28 -2.21 -19.78
C TYR A 353 -6.11 -3.46 -20.65
N LEU A 354 -5.29 -4.42 -20.23
CA LEU A 354 -5.01 -5.65 -21.00
C LEU A 354 -6.25 -6.51 -21.22
N ALA A 355 -7.19 -6.54 -20.26
CA ALA A 355 -8.44 -7.27 -20.34
C ALA A 355 -9.60 -6.43 -20.92
N SER A 356 -9.48 -5.10 -20.92
CA SER A 356 -10.51 -4.18 -21.43
C SER A 356 -10.87 -4.42 -22.91
N ALA A 357 -12.09 -4.05 -23.32
CA ALA A 357 -12.53 -4.13 -24.72
C ALA A 357 -11.59 -3.38 -25.68
N LYS A 358 -11.08 -2.23 -25.24
CA LYS A 358 -10.08 -1.45 -25.97
C LYS A 358 -8.77 -2.21 -26.12
N GLY A 359 -8.23 -2.77 -25.03
CA GLY A 359 -7.01 -3.59 -25.07
C GLY A 359 -7.16 -4.86 -25.93
N LYS A 360 -8.34 -5.49 -25.93
CA LYS A 360 -8.66 -6.63 -26.81
C LYS A 360 -8.70 -6.22 -28.28
N THR A 361 -9.31 -5.07 -28.60
CA THR A 361 -9.38 -4.53 -29.97
C THR A 361 -8.00 -4.15 -30.49
N ASP A 362 -7.22 -3.43 -29.69
CA ASP A 362 -5.87 -3.01 -30.09
C ASP A 362 -4.96 -4.23 -30.33
N ARG A 363 -5.10 -5.30 -29.53
CA ARG A 363 -4.41 -6.59 -29.75
C ARG A 363 -4.80 -7.25 -31.08
N ARG A 364 -6.07 -7.17 -31.51
CA ARG A 364 -6.53 -7.73 -32.79
C ARG A 364 -5.97 -6.93 -33.97
N LYS A 365 -6.02 -5.60 -33.91
CA LYS A 365 -5.44 -4.73 -34.95
C LYS A 365 -3.94 -4.98 -35.13
N ALA A 366 -3.21 -5.05 -34.02
CA ALA A 366 -1.80 -5.43 -33.96
C ALA A 366 -1.47 -6.72 -34.71
N LYS A 367 -2.25 -7.79 -34.46
CA LYS A 367 -2.09 -9.08 -35.17
C LYS A 367 -2.31 -8.94 -36.68
N ASN A 368 -3.36 -8.23 -37.09
CA ASN A 368 -3.71 -8.06 -38.50
C ASN A 368 -2.65 -7.25 -39.28
N LEU A 369 -2.02 -6.26 -38.64
CA LEU A 369 -0.92 -5.47 -39.21
C LEU A 369 0.38 -6.27 -39.39
N LYS A 370 0.60 -7.32 -38.58
CA LYS A 370 1.75 -8.22 -38.75
C LYS A 370 1.52 -9.22 -39.89
N THR A 371 0.31 -9.74 -40.03
CA THR A 371 -0.04 -10.65 -41.14
C THR A 371 -0.02 -9.96 -42.49
N SER A 372 -0.33 -8.66 -42.58
CA SER A 372 -0.29 -7.90 -43.83
C SER A 372 1.11 -7.45 -44.27
N LYS A 373 2.14 -7.64 -43.43
CA LYS A 373 3.55 -7.29 -43.75
C LYS A 373 4.41 -8.48 -44.13
N ILE A 374 3.83 -9.68 -44.11
CA ILE A 374 4.49 -10.96 -44.43
C ILE A 374 3.92 -11.53 -45.74
N GLY A 375 2.94 -10.85 -46.34
CA GLY A 375 2.31 -11.21 -47.62
C GLY A 375 2.79 -10.34 -48.77
#